data_AF-A0A958T5V6-F1
#
_entry.id   AF-A0A958T5V6-F1
#
_cell.length_a   1.000
_cell.length_b   1.000
_cell.length_c   1.000
_cell.angle_alpha   90.00
_cell.angle_beta   90.00
_cell.angle_gamma   90.00
#
_symmetry.space_group_name_H-M   'P 1'
#
loop_
_entity.id
_entity.type
_entity.pdbx_description
1 polymer ?
#
loop_
_entity_poly.entity_id
_entity_poly.type
_entity_poly.pdbx_seq_one_letter_code
_entity_poly.pdbx_strand_id
1 'polypeptide(L)' 'LKKIIKELAEKKGVTVLISSHDLLHVTDVCERIVVLNKGEVIKDLETSEATLKELEAHFSGEEFA' A
#
# COMPACT_ATOMS: atom_id res chain seq x y z
N LEU A 1 2.60 6.80 -15.10
CA LEU A 1 2.01 5.44 -14.95
C LEU A 1 0.79 5.42 -14.03
N LYS A 2 0.85 6.01 -12.83
CA LYS A 2 -0.23 5.99 -11.82
C LYS A 2 -1.65 6.22 -12.35
N LYS A 3 -1.83 7.24 -13.20
CA LYS A 3 -3.13 7.56 -13.83
C LYS A 3 -3.71 6.43 -14.67
N ILE A 4 -2.87 5.72 -15.43
CA ILE A 4 -3.31 4.59 -16.27
C ILE A 4 -3.77 3.45 -15.37
N ILE A 5 -3.05 3.17 -14.29
CA ILE A 5 -3.38 2.10 -13.35
C ILE A 5 -4.71 2.38 -12.66
N LYS A 6 -4.93 3.62 -12.17
CA LYS A 6 -6.22 4.03 -11.59
C LYS A 6 -7.36 3.89 -12.60
N GLU A 7 -7.16 4.32 -13.84
CA GLU A 7 -8.20 4.17 -14.88
C GLU A 7 -8.51 2.71 -15.21
N LEU A 8 -7.53 1.80 -15.16
CA LEU A 8 -7.75 0.37 -15.35
C LEU A 8 -8.57 -0.22 -14.19
N ALA A 9 -8.23 0.15 -12.95
CA ALA A 9 -8.94 -0.30 -11.76
C ALA A 9 -10.39 0.21 -11.74
N GLU A 10 -10.59 1.52 -11.90
CA GLU A 10 -11.90 2.18 -11.77
C GLU A 10 -12.83 1.91 -12.97
N LYS A 11 -12.32 1.98 -14.21
CA LYS A 11 -13.18 2.04 -15.40
C LYS A 11 -13.35 0.70 -16.10
N LYS A 12 -12.44 -0.25 -15.88
CA LYS A 12 -12.46 -1.54 -16.59
C LYS A 12 -12.83 -2.73 -15.70
N GLY A 13 -13.10 -2.48 -14.40
CA GLY A 13 -13.43 -3.55 -13.44
C GLY A 13 -12.29 -4.56 -13.29
N VAL A 14 -11.05 -4.12 -13.49
CA VAL A 14 -9.86 -4.97 -13.42
C VAL A 14 -9.25 -4.83 -12.03
N THR A 15 -9.04 -5.94 -11.34
CA THR A 15 -8.26 -5.93 -10.09
C THR A 15 -6.78 -5.76 -10.41
N VAL A 16 -6.14 -4.75 -9.84
CA VAL A 16 -4.71 -4.48 -10.00
C VAL A 16 -3.98 -4.76 -8.69
N LEU A 17 -2.98 -5.64 -8.75
CA LEU A 17 -2.07 -5.89 -7.64
C LEU A 17 -0.75 -5.19 -7.89
N ILE A 18 -0.33 -4.33 -6.96
CA ILE A 18 0.92 -3.57 -7.02
C ILE A 18 1.80 -3.97 -5.84
N SER A 19 3.07 -4.23 -6.10
CA SER A 19 4.11 -4.41 -5.08
C SER A 19 5.24 -3.41 -5.34
N SER A 20 5.64 -2.68 -4.32
CA SER A 20 6.69 -1.65 -4.38
C SER A 20 7.31 -1.47 -2.99
N HIS A 21 8.52 -0.93 -2.96
CA HIS A 21 9.21 -0.51 -1.72
C HIS A 21 8.95 0.97 -1.38
N ASP A 22 8.34 1.72 -2.29
CA ASP A 22 8.01 3.13 -2.12
C ASP A 22 6.57 3.26 -1.63
N LEU A 23 6.41 3.55 -0.33
CA LEU A 23 5.11 3.64 0.34
C LEU A 23 4.26 4.79 -0.21
N LEU A 24 4.86 5.95 -0.48
CA LEU A 24 4.17 7.11 -1.05
C LEU A 24 3.56 6.79 -2.41
N HIS A 25 4.25 5.99 -3.21
CA HIS A 25 3.73 5.52 -4.49
C HIS A 25 2.60 4.50 -4.35
N VAL A 26 2.69 3.60 -3.37
CA VAL A 26 1.66 2.57 -3.12
C VAL A 26 0.38 3.21 -2.60
N THR A 27 0.45 4.08 -1.60
CA THR A 27 -0.70 4.77 -1.01
C THR A 27 -1.36 5.75 -1.99
N ASP A 28 -0.61 6.33 -2.93
CA ASP A 28 -1.23 7.22 -3.92
C ASP A 28 -2.07 6.44 -4.95
N VAL A 29 -1.79 5.14 -5.17
CA VAL A 29 -2.45 4.35 -6.23
C VAL A 29 -3.43 3.31 -5.69
N CYS A 30 -3.14 2.69 -4.56
CA CYS A 30 -3.90 1.57 -4.02
C CYS A 30 -4.95 2.05 -3.02
N GLU A 31 -6.12 1.41 -3.02
CA GLU A 31 -7.20 1.66 -2.05
C GLU A 31 -7.02 0.83 -0.76
N ARG A 32 -6.33 -0.31 -0.88
CA ARG A 32 -6.05 -1.25 0.21
C ARG A 32 -4.59 -1.68 0.15
N ILE A 33 -3.97 -1.80 1.32
CA ILE A 33 -2.57 -2.17 1.49
C ILE A 33 -2.51 -3.37 2.44
N VAL A 34 -1.81 -4.40 2.00
CA VAL A 34 -1.53 -5.59 2.80
C VAL A 34 -0.04 -5.65 3.07
N VAL A 35 0.34 -5.73 4.34
CA VAL A 35 1.75 -5.85 4.76
C VAL A 35 2.03 -7.32 5.06
N LEU A 36 3.04 -7.85 4.40
CA LEU A 36 3.52 -9.23 4.56
C LEU A 36 4.88 -9.22 5.25
N ASN A 37 5.02 -10.03 6.30
CA ASN A 37 6.29 -10.27 6.97
C ASN A 37 6.48 -11.77 7.21
N LYS A 38 7.63 -12.32 6.79
CA LYS A 38 7.96 -13.75 6.92
C LYS A 38 6.87 -14.71 6.38
N GLY A 39 6.15 -14.30 5.35
CA GLY A 39 5.08 -15.10 4.74
C GLY A 39 3.72 -15.00 5.45
N GLU A 40 3.62 -14.18 6.50
CA GLU A 40 2.38 -13.92 7.22
C GLU A 40 1.88 -12.50 6.91
N VAL A 41 0.56 -12.36 6.79
CA VAL A 41 -0.08 -11.03 6.70
C VAL A 41 -0.11 -10.43 8.09
N ILE A 42 0.62 -9.34 8.29
CA ILE A 42 0.69 -8.66 9.58
C ILE A 42 -0.21 -7.43 9.67
N LYS A 43 -0.57 -6.83 8.53
CA LYS A 43 -1.52 -5.71 8.44
C LYS A 43 -2.35 -5.79 7.17
N ASP A 44 -3.59 -5.34 7.27
CA ASP A 44 -4.55 -5.27 6.16
C ASP A 44 -5.39 -3.99 6.35
N LEU A 45 -5.05 -2.96 5.59
CA LEU A 45 -5.47 -1.59 5.87
C LEU A 45 -6.06 -0.94 4.62
N GLU A 46 -7.10 -0.13 4.81
CA GLU A 46 -7.51 0.83 3.78
C GLU A 46 -6.54 2.01 3.76
N THR A 47 -6.31 2.56 2.57
CA THR A 47 -5.40 3.67 2.39
C THR A 47 -6.00 4.96 2.94
N SER A 48 -5.31 5.56 3.90
CA SER A 48 -5.63 6.87 4.47
C SER A 48 -4.34 7.62 4.83
N GLU A 49 -4.42 8.92 5.13
CA GLU A 49 -3.26 9.68 5.63
C GLU A 49 -2.68 9.08 6.93
N ALA A 50 -3.53 8.50 7.78
CA ALA A 50 -3.09 7.83 9.00
C ALA A 50 -2.32 6.54 8.67
N THR A 51 -2.82 5.78 7.69
CA THR A 51 -2.19 4.55 7.20
C THR A 51 -0.78 4.79 6.67
N LEU A 52 -0.55 5.89 5.94
CA LEU A 52 0.78 6.26 5.45
C LEU A 52 1.76 6.44 6.61
N LYS A 53 1.40 7.26 7.61
CA LYS A 53 2.26 7.54 8.77
C LYS A 53 2.57 6.27 9.56
N GLU A 54 1.58 5.40 9.73
CA GLU A 54 1.77 4.12 10.42
C GLU A 54 2.72 3.19 9.66
N LEU A 55 2.59 3.11 8.33
CA LEU A 55 3.49 2.33 7.50
C LEU A 55 4.91 2.92 7.53
N GLU A 56 5.07 4.23 7.39
CA GLU A 56 6.37 4.90 7.46
C GLU A 56 7.08 4.61 8.80
N ALA A 57 6.38 4.68 9.93
CA ALA A 57 6.92 4.32 11.25
C ALA A 57 7.30 2.84 11.36
N HIS A 58 6.50 1.96 10.75
CA HIS A 58 6.78 0.52 10.74
C HIS A 58 8.04 0.17 9.93
N PHE A 59 8.26 0.86 8.81
CA PHE A 59 9.40 0.61 7.91
C PHE A 59 10.65 1.44 8.25
N SER A 60 10.54 2.53 9.02
CA SER A 60 11.68 3.34 9.50
C SER A 60 12.50 2.64 10.60
N GLY A 61 12.00 1.53 11.13
CA GLY A 61 12.67 0.73 12.17
C GLY A 61 12.39 1.19 13.60
N GLU A 62 11.44 2.11 13.82
CA GLU A 62 11.08 2.62 15.15
C GLU A 62 10.31 1.59 16.01
N GLU A 63 9.83 0.49 15.42
CA GLU A 63 9.17 -0.62 16.13
C GLU A 63 10.10 -1.81 16.49
N PHE A 64 11.41 -1.73 16.25
CA PHE A 64 12.37 -2.78 16.67
C PHE A 64 13.19 -2.43 17.93
N ALA A 65 12.75 -1.44 18.72
CA ALA A 65 13.34 -1.10 20.02
C ALA A 65 12.84 -2.03 21.15
#